data_AF-M5U749-F1
#
_entry.id   AF-M5U749-F1
#
_cell.length_a   1.000
_cell.length_b   1.000
_cell.length_c   1.000
_cell.angle_alpha   90.00
_cell.angle_beta   90.00
_cell.angle_gamma   90.00
#
_symmetry.space_group_name_H-M   'P 1'
#
loop_
_entity.id
_entity.type
_entity.pdbx_description
1 polymer ?
#
loop_
_entity_poly.entity_id
_entity_poly.type
_entity_poly.pdbx_seq_one_letter_code
_entity_poly.pdbx_strand_id
1 'polypeptide(L)'
;MNWWQQLRKKWDDWCGDREMEMSIRSHLTQNGYFGHTAKFEAVRLVAVQRPGWLQIFRFEVTARVNPASSSTAGTDSSSAGTDNMIANAEHSEHDHGPDPEAEYHRLYGLVREDHRQNRSNVRVFQSESQRLELFQRWSDGLICLRGAKGLANS
;
A
#
# COMPACT_ATOMS: atom_id res chain seq x y z
N MET A 1 -10.92 9.25 -30.79
CA MET A 1 -10.51 7.83 -30.72
C MET A 1 -9.54 7.67 -29.56
N ASN A 2 -9.84 7.10 -28.39
CA ASN A 2 -10.23 5.72 -28.12
C ASN A 2 -11.00 5.59 -26.77
N TRP A 3 -12.30 5.89 -26.78
CA TRP A 3 -13.16 5.80 -25.59
C TRP A 3 -13.19 4.38 -24.96
N TRP A 4 -13.12 3.34 -25.80
CA TRP A 4 -13.05 1.94 -25.37
C TRP A 4 -11.76 1.58 -24.61
N GLN A 5 -10.63 2.22 -24.94
CA GLN A 5 -9.38 2.02 -24.21
C GLN A 5 -9.42 2.70 -22.84
N GLN A 6 -10.08 3.86 -22.74
CA GLN A 6 -10.29 4.57 -21.47
C GLN A 6 -11.25 3.80 -20.54
N LEU A 7 -12.31 3.19 -21.10
CA LEU A 7 -13.23 2.32 -20.33
C LEU A 7 -12.52 1.07 -19.82
N ARG A 8 -11.71 0.43 -20.68
CA ARG A 8 -10.91 -0.74 -20.29
C ARG A 8 -9.90 -0.38 -19.21
N LYS A 9 -9.19 0.74 -19.36
CA LYS A 9 -8.27 1.24 -18.33
C LYS A 9 -8.98 1.53 -17.01
N LYS A 10 -10.16 2.18 -17.04
CA LYS A 10 -10.99 2.37 -15.84
C LYS A 10 -11.40 1.06 -15.18
N TRP A 11 -11.69 0.02 -15.95
CA TRP A 11 -11.99 -1.32 -15.43
C TRP A 11 -10.76 -2.08 -14.91
N ASP A 12 -9.57 -1.73 -15.40
CA ASP A 12 -8.30 -2.30 -14.96
C ASP A 12 -7.80 -1.64 -13.65
N ASP A 13 -8.14 -0.36 -13.46
CA ASP A 13 -7.78 0.45 -12.29
C ASP A 13 -8.83 0.36 -11.15
N TRP A 14 -9.99 -0.24 -11.42
CA TRP A 14 -11.09 -0.27 -10.45
C TRP A 14 -10.97 -1.42 -9.45
N CYS A 15 -10.90 -1.07 -8.17
CA CYS A 15 -10.88 -1.99 -7.03
C CYS A 15 -12.24 -2.68 -6.78
N GLY A 16 -13.35 -2.13 -7.31
CA GLY A 16 -14.72 -2.64 -7.13
C GLY A 16 -15.31 -2.47 -5.72
N ASP A 17 -14.46 -2.51 -4.70
CA ASP A 17 -14.81 -2.47 -3.28
C ASP A 17 -14.13 -1.29 -2.57
N ARG A 18 -14.95 -0.41 -1.99
CA ARG A 18 -14.48 0.78 -1.26
C ARG A 18 -13.78 0.41 0.05
N GLU A 19 -14.21 -0.65 0.73
CA GLU A 19 -13.60 -1.06 2.00
C GLU A 19 -12.18 -1.61 1.75
N MET A 20 -12.02 -2.44 0.73
CA MET A 20 -10.70 -2.90 0.28
C MET A 20 -9.81 -1.74 -0.16
N GLU A 21 -10.34 -0.79 -0.95
CA GLU A 21 -9.55 0.39 -1.33
C GLU A 21 -9.07 1.18 -0.11
N MET A 22 -9.97 1.42 0.85
CA MET A 22 -9.64 2.13 2.09
C MET A 22 -8.62 1.36 2.95
N SER A 23 -8.71 0.02 3.00
CA SER A 23 -7.74 -0.81 3.73
C SER A 23 -6.35 -0.70 3.11
N ILE A 24 -6.26 -0.73 1.77
CA ILE A 24 -4.98 -0.55 1.07
C ILE A 24 -4.43 0.86 1.29
N ARG A 25 -5.25 1.91 1.16
CA ARG A 25 -4.81 3.30 1.39
C ARG A 25 -4.32 3.49 2.83
N SER A 26 -5.04 2.96 3.82
CA SER A 26 -4.63 2.98 5.23
C SER A 26 -3.29 2.27 5.43
N HIS A 27 -3.12 1.09 4.83
CA HIS A 27 -1.87 0.34 4.88
C HIS A 27 -0.69 1.10 4.25
N LEU A 28 -0.91 1.79 3.13
CA LEU A 28 0.12 2.64 2.52
C LEU A 28 0.53 3.79 3.45
N THR A 29 -0.44 4.45 4.08
CA THR A 29 -0.18 5.51 5.07
C THR A 29 0.65 5.02 6.25
N GLN A 30 0.33 3.84 6.78
CA GLN A 30 1.08 3.22 7.87
C GLN A 30 2.53 2.87 7.48
N ASN A 31 2.78 2.57 6.20
CA ASN A 31 4.10 2.22 5.68
C ASN A 31 4.85 3.42 5.07
N GLY A 32 4.46 4.64 5.41
CA GLY A 32 5.22 5.82 5.03
C GLY A 32 4.94 6.37 3.63
N TYR A 33 3.74 6.11 3.09
CA TYR A 33 3.29 6.66 1.82
C TYR A 33 2.08 7.57 2.00
N PHE A 34 1.81 8.47 1.07
CA PHE A 34 0.54 9.20 1.04
C PHE A 34 -0.56 8.32 0.43
N GLY A 35 -1.23 7.51 1.27
CA GLY A 35 -2.26 6.57 0.83
C GLY A 35 -3.44 7.21 0.09
N HIS A 36 -3.84 8.43 0.45
CA HIS A 36 -4.96 9.13 -0.20
C HIS A 36 -4.70 9.56 -1.65
N THR A 37 -3.44 9.80 -2.02
CA THR A 37 -3.06 10.23 -3.38
C THR A 37 -2.54 9.09 -4.24
N ALA A 38 -2.49 7.88 -3.68
CA ALA A 38 -2.02 6.68 -4.36
C ALA A 38 -2.92 6.34 -5.57
N LYS A 39 -2.28 5.98 -6.68
CA LYS A 39 -2.91 5.58 -7.94
C LYS A 39 -2.84 4.08 -8.09
N PHE A 40 -4.00 3.43 -8.12
CA PHE A 40 -4.12 1.98 -8.27
C PHE A 40 -4.20 1.57 -9.73
N GLU A 41 -3.54 0.46 -10.05
CA GLU A 41 -3.51 -0.13 -11.37
C GLU A 41 -3.62 -1.66 -11.25
N ALA A 42 -4.09 -2.31 -12.31
CA ALA A 42 -4.11 -3.77 -12.45
C ALA A 42 -4.76 -4.52 -11.27
N VAL A 43 -5.83 -3.96 -10.68
CA VAL A 43 -6.53 -4.60 -9.56
C VAL A 43 -7.34 -5.79 -10.08
N ARG A 44 -6.99 -6.99 -9.60
CA ARG A 44 -7.53 -8.25 -10.13
C ARG A 44 -7.69 -9.32 -9.07
N LEU A 45 -8.84 -9.98 -9.07
CA LEU A 45 -9.04 -11.25 -8.37
C LEU A 45 -8.19 -12.34 -9.05
N VAL A 46 -7.30 -12.96 -8.28
CA VAL A 46 -6.32 -13.92 -8.78
C VAL A 46 -6.45 -15.31 -8.17
N ALA A 47 -7.00 -15.45 -6.97
CA ALA A 47 -7.32 -16.75 -6.40
C ALA A 47 -8.56 -16.67 -5.51
N VAL A 48 -9.27 -17.78 -5.40
CA VAL A 48 -10.52 -17.86 -4.62
C VAL A 48 -10.73 -19.25 -4.02
N GLN A 49 -11.29 -19.31 -2.82
CA GLN A 49 -11.85 -20.54 -2.24
C GLN A 49 -13.36 -20.56 -2.46
N ARG A 50 -13.90 -21.63 -3.06
CA ARG A 50 -15.36 -21.79 -3.23
C ARG A 50 -16.03 -21.96 -1.86
N PRO A 51 -17.22 -21.35 -1.63
CA PRO A 51 -18.08 -20.63 -2.57
C PRO A 51 -17.70 -19.16 -2.88
N GLY A 52 -16.60 -18.63 -2.35
CA GLY A 52 -16.13 -17.25 -2.62
C GLY A 52 -15.69 -16.48 -1.37
N TRP A 53 -15.60 -17.14 -0.22
CA TRP A 53 -15.38 -16.49 1.08
C TRP A 53 -13.94 -16.03 1.31
N LEU A 54 -12.98 -16.73 0.72
CA LEU A 54 -11.59 -16.35 0.73
C LEU A 54 -11.18 -15.93 -0.67
N GLN A 55 -10.74 -14.68 -0.82
CA GLN A 55 -10.37 -14.10 -2.10
C GLN A 55 -8.98 -13.48 -1.99
N ILE A 56 -8.20 -13.60 -3.06
CA ILE A 56 -6.90 -12.95 -3.17
C ILE A 56 -6.93 -12.03 -4.38
N PHE A 57 -6.63 -10.76 -4.14
CA PHE A 57 -6.47 -9.75 -5.17
C PHE A 57 -4.99 -9.40 -5.31
N ARG A 58 -4.55 -9.19 -6.55
CA ARG A 58 -3.31 -8.47 -6.83
C ARG A 58 -3.64 -7.04 -7.23
N PHE A 59 -2.70 -6.15 -6.96
CA PHE A 59 -2.74 -4.79 -7.47
C PHE A 59 -1.32 -4.26 -7.67
N GLU A 60 -1.23 -3.16 -8.40
CA GLU A 60 -0.06 -2.30 -8.47
C GLU A 60 -0.48 -0.91 -8.01
N VAL A 61 0.46 -0.19 -7.40
CA VAL A 61 0.16 1.15 -6.91
C VAL A 61 1.37 2.05 -7.08
N THR A 62 1.13 3.25 -7.60
CA THR A 62 2.11 4.34 -7.57
C THR A 62 1.74 5.26 -6.42
N ALA A 63 2.63 5.38 -5.44
CA ALA A 63 2.39 6.14 -4.22
C ALA A 63 3.54 7.13 -3.95
N ARG A 64 3.19 8.31 -3.45
CA ARG A 64 4.16 9.32 -3.04
C ARG A 64 4.75 8.94 -1.68
N VAL A 65 6.06 9.07 -1.52
CA VAL A 65 6.75 8.85 -0.25
C VAL A 65 6.40 9.97 0.73
N ASN A 66 6.12 9.61 1.99
CA ASN A 66 5.93 10.56 3.07
C ASN A 66 7.27 10.80 3.80
N PRO A 67 7.96 11.93 3.58
CA PRO A 67 9.26 12.19 4.19
C PRO A 67 9.21 12.26 5.72
N ALA A 68 8.04 12.53 6.32
CA ALA A 68 7.88 12.56 7.78
C ALA A 68 7.90 11.15 8.42
N SER A 69 7.77 10.10 7.61
CA SER A 69 7.73 8.71 8.10
C SER A 69 9.10 8.03 8.16
N SER A 70 10.10 8.54 7.43
CA SER A 70 11.47 8.00 7.43
C SER A 70 12.28 8.34 8.69
N SER A 71 11.78 9.22 9.55
CA SER A 71 12.48 9.70 10.75
C SER A 71 12.19 8.92 12.04
N THR A 72 11.34 7.89 12.03
CA THR A 72 10.85 7.24 13.27
C THR A 72 11.61 5.96 13.67
N ALA A 73 12.74 5.63 13.04
CA ALA A 73 13.46 4.37 13.27
C ALA A 73 14.69 4.46 14.21
N GLY A 74 14.81 5.50 15.04
CA GLY A 74 15.88 5.55 16.03
C GLY A 74 15.76 6.72 17.02
N THR A 75 15.17 6.49 18.18
CA THR A 75 15.53 7.16 19.44
C THR A 75 15.02 6.29 20.57
N ASP A 76 15.90 5.43 21.06
CA ASP A 76 15.71 4.68 22.29
C ASP A 76 15.90 5.64 23.49
N SER A 77 14.88 5.66 24.36
CA SER A 77 14.95 5.73 25.82
C SER A 77 16.13 6.47 26.49
N SER A 78 15.88 7.60 27.18
CA SER A 78 16.38 7.87 28.54
C SER A 78 15.83 9.16 29.20
N SER A 79 15.47 8.99 30.48
CA SER A 79 15.52 9.92 31.63
C SER A 79 14.63 11.18 31.72
N ALA A 80 13.62 11.05 32.58
CA ALA A 80 13.26 11.91 33.71
C ALA A 80 13.99 13.26 33.95
N GLY A 81 13.18 14.32 34.10
CA GLY A 81 13.26 15.36 35.13
C GLY A 81 14.24 16.53 34.95
N THR A 82 13.74 17.75 34.75
CA THR A 82 13.65 18.82 35.78
C THR A 82 13.26 20.17 35.16
N ASP A 83 12.50 20.95 35.94
CA ASP A 83 12.20 22.37 35.76
C ASP A 83 13.41 23.23 35.38
N ASN A 84 13.24 24.14 34.42
CA ASN A 84 13.89 25.45 34.52
C ASN A 84 13.14 26.54 33.73
N MET A 85 12.82 27.63 34.43
CA MET A 85 12.37 28.90 33.87
C MET A 85 13.57 29.69 33.30
N ILE A 86 13.25 30.69 32.47
CA ILE A 86 14.01 31.92 32.13
C ILE A 86 14.61 31.98 30.71
N ALA A 87 13.88 32.78 29.90
CA ALA A 87 14.28 33.86 28.98
C ALA A 87 15.19 33.60 27.76
N ASN A 88 14.70 34.20 26.66
CA ASN A 88 15.41 34.71 25.49
C ASN A 88 16.20 33.69 24.65
N ALA A 89 15.57 33.21 23.58
CA ALA A 89 16.31 32.77 22.40
C ALA A 89 15.44 32.93 21.15
N GLU A 90 15.76 33.97 20.39
CA GLU A 90 15.94 33.93 18.94
C GLU A 90 14.81 33.29 18.12
N HIS A 91 14.11 34.18 17.41
CA HIS A 91 13.33 33.88 16.22
C HIS A 91 14.23 33.11 15.24
N SER A 92 14.23 31.80 15.37
CA SER A 92 14.91 30.90 14.44
C SER A 92 14.09 30.98 13.16
N GLU A 93 14.51 31.85 12.24
CA GLU A 93 14.07 31.80 10.86
C GLU A 93 14.43 30.40 10.36
N HIS A 94 13.44 29.50 10.37
CA HIS A 94 13.55 28.25 9.65
C HIS A 94 13.79 28.64 8.20
N ASP A 95 15.04 28.48 7.78
CA ASP A 95 15.50 28.50 6.41
C ASP A 95 14.66 27.46 5.65
N HIS A 96 13.47 27.88 5.22
CA HIS A 96 12.60 27.12 4.34
C HIS A 96 13.25 27.17 2.96
N GLY A 97 14.33 26.40 2.82
CA GLY A 97 14.83 25.96 1.54
C GLY A 97 13.68 25.34 0.73
N PRO A 98 13.82 25.26 -0.61
CA PRO A 98 12.75 24.77 -1.46
C PRO A 98 12.26 23.41 -0.98
N ASP A 99 10.94 23.22 -0.97
CA ASP A 99 10.33 21.94 -0.63
C ASP A 99 11.01 20.82 -1.43
N PRO A 100 11.41 19.70 -0.79
CA PRO A 100 12.04 18.60 -1.50
C PRO A 100 11.12 18.06 -2.59
N GLU A 101 11.70 17.70 -3.73
CA GLU A 101 10.95 17.15 -4.86
C GLU A 101 10.18 15.89 -4.43
N ALA A 102 8.93 15.79 -4.89
CA ALA A 102 8.07 14.68 -4.52
C ALA A 102 8.57 13.36 -5.12
N GLU A 103 9.01 12.44 -4.25
CA GLU A 103 9.41 11.09 -4.65
C GLU A 103 8.20 10.15 -4.76
N TYR A 104 8.18 9.32 -5.81
CA TYR A 104 7.13 8.35 -6.08
C TYR A 104 7.71 6.95 -6.22
N HIS A 105 7.11 5.98 -5.53
CA HIS A 105 7.45 4.56 -5.68
C HIS A 105 6.33 3.82 -6.40
N ARG A 106 6.74 2.91 -7.29
CA ARG A 106 5.88 1.85 -7.82
C ARG A 106 5.97 0.64 -6.91
N LEU A 107 4.83 0.18 -6.41
CA LEU A 107 4.72 -0.91 -5.46
C LEU A 107 3.80 -2.01 -6.02
N TYR A 108 4.08 -3.23 -5.59
CA TYR A 108 3.35 -4.44 -5.94
C TYR A 108 2.57 -4.93 -4.73
N GLY A 109 1.27 -5.10 -4.86
CA GLY A 109 0.39 -5.40 -3.74
C GLY A 109 -0.37 -6.72 -3.85
N LEU A 110 -0.69 -7.28 -2.68
CA LEU A 110 -1.66 -8.37 -2.51
C LEU A 110 -2.64 -8.02 -1.39
N VAL A 111 -3.90 -8.38 -1.62
CA VAL A 111 -4.94 -8.38 -0.59
C VAL A 111 -5.50 -9.78 -0.46
N ARG A 112 -5.62 -10.27 0.79
CA ARG A 112 -6.37 -11.48 1.12
C ARG A 112 -7.57 -11.10 1.94
N GLU A 113 -8.75 -11.29 1.38
CA GLU A 113 -10.04 -11.04 2.01
C GLU A 113 -10.65 -12.35 2.50
N ASP A 114 -10.97 -12.41 3.80
CA ASP A 114 -11.79 -13.46 4.39
C ASP A 114 -13.12 -12.86 4.88
N HIS A 115 -14.17 -13.03 4.08
CA HIS A 115 -15.50 -12.49 4.38
C HIS A 115 -16.17 -13.17 5.57
N ARG A 116 -15.77 -14.39 5.96
CA ARG A 116 -16.35 -15.03 7.14
C ARG A 116 -15.90 -14.36 8.43
N GLN A 117 -14.66 -13.88 8.43
CA GLN A 117 -14.04 -13.25 9.58
C GLN A 117 -14.05 -11.72 9.50
N ASN A 118 -14.54 -11.16 8.38
CA ASN A 118 -14.43 -9.74 8.05
C ASN A 118 -12.99 -9.22 8.19
N ARG A 119 -12.04 -9.99 7.64
CA ARG A 119 -10.59 -9.71 7.76
C ARG A 119 -9.97 -9.48 6.40
N SER A 120 -9.40 -8.30 6.24
CA SER A 120 -8.57 -7.91 5.11
C SER A 120 -7.10 -7.92 5.53
N ASN A 121 -6.26 -8.66 4.80
CA ASN A 121 -4.81 -8.60 4.97
C ASN A 121 -4.17 -7.99 3.73
N VAL A 122 -3.60 -6.81 3.88
CA VAL A 122 -2.91 -6.09 2.82
C VAL A 122 -1.39 -6.21 3.02
N ARG A 123 -0.68 -6.44 1.92
CA ARG A 123 0.78 -6.38 1.84
C ARG A 123 1.21 -5.67 0.57
N VAL A 124 2.24 -4.83 0.69
CA VAL A 124 2.86 -4.09 -0.43
C VAL A 124 4.36 -4.35 -0.44
N PHE A 125 4.93 -4.42 -1.63
CA PHE A 125 6.32 -4.80 -1.88
C PHE A 125 6.94 -3.86 -2.91
N GLN A 126 8.26 -3.67 -2.83
CA GLN A 126 9.01 -2.95 -3.85
C GLN A 126 9.35 -3.83 -5.06
N SER A 127 9.36 -5.17 -4.88
CA SER A 127 9.69 -6.13 -5.93
C SER A 127 8.55 -7.10 -6.21
N GLU A 128 8.44 -7.51 -7.47
CA GLU A 128 7.45 -8.50 -7.89
C GLU A 128 7.72 -9.89 -7.33
N SER A 129 9.00 -10.27 -7.15
CA SER A 129 9.39 -11.58 -6.61
C SER A 129 8.89 -11.79 -5.17
N GLN A 130 8.94 -10.76 -4.32
CA GLN A 130 8.40 -10.83 -2.95
C GLN A 130 6.87 -11.02 -2.97
N ARG A 131 6.18 -10.33 -3.89
CA ARG A 131 4.75 -10.53 -4.11
C ARG A 131 4.45 -11.97 -4.54
N LEU A 132 5.24 -12.51 -5.46
CA LEU A 132 5.09 -13.88 -5.97
C LEU A 132 5.20 -14.92 -4.84
N GLU A 133 6.24 -14.82 -4.01
CA GLU A 133 6.45 -15.74 -2.89
C GLU A 133 5.28 -15.73 -1.90
N LEU A 134 4.78 -14.54 -1.54
CA LEU A 134 3.62 -14.43 -0.66
C LEU A 134 2.35 -14.97 -1.34
N PHE A 135 2.16 -14.70 -2.63
CA PHE A 135 1.03 -15.23 -3.39
C PHE A 135 1.00 -16.75 -3.33
N GLN A 136 2.12 -17.42 -3.62
CA GLN A 136 2.20 -18.89 -3.57
C GLN A 136 1.72 -19.42 -2.23
N ARG A 137 2.22 -18.84 -1.13
CA ARG A 137 1.81 -19.21 0.24
C ARG A 137 0.33 -18.94 0.53
N TRP A 138 -0.20 -17.80 0.10
CA TRP A 138 -1.60 -17.44 0.37
C TRP A 138 -2.58 -18.21 -0.50
N SER A 139 -2.16 -18.57 -1.71
CA SER A 139 -2.96 -19.28 -2.72
C SER A 139 -2.95 -20.80 -2.54
N ASP A 140 -2.20 -21.33 -1.58
CA ASP A 140 -2.16 -22.77 -1.32
C ASP A 140 -3.56 -23.32 -0.99
N GLY A 141 -3.98 -24.34 -1.75
CA GLY A 141 -5.33 -24.90 -1.68
C GLY A 141 -6.46 -24.03 -2.26
N LEU A 142 -6.17 -22.90 -2.89
CA LEU A 142 -7.16 -22.04 -3.56
C LEU A 142 -7.21 -22.32 -5.07
N ILE A 143 -8.34 -21.96 -5.70
CA ILE A 143 -8.47 -21.97 -7.15
C ILE A 143 -7.83 -20.71 -7.72
N CYS A 144 -6.72 -20.87 -8.42
CA CYS A 144 -6.08 -19.78 -9.15
C CYS A 144 -6.87 -19.45 -10.44
N LEU A 145 -7.19 -18.18 -10.62
CA LEU A 145 -7.94 -17.68 -11.76
C LEU A 145 -6.99 -17.26 -12.90
N ARG A 146 -7.55 -17.01 -14.09
CA ARG A 146 -6.78 -16.52 -15.25
C ARG A 146 -5.98 -15.24 -14.95
N GLY A 147 -6.45 -14.43 -14.01
CA GLY A 147 -5.74 -13.24 -13.54
C GLY A 147 -4.40 -13.53 -12.86
N ALA A 148 -4.17 -14.75 -12.36
CA ALA A 148 -2.94 -15.17 -11.71
C ALA A 148 -1.79 -15.50 -12.69
N LYS A 149 -1.95 -15.24 -14.00
CA LYS A 149 -0.83 -15.36 -14.95
C LYS A 149 0.33 -14.44 -14.51
N GLY A 150 1.53 -15.01 -14.43
CA GLY A 150 2.74 -14.38 -13.87
C GLY A 150 2.88 -14.53 -12.35
N LEU A 151 1.88 -15.09 -11.65
CA LEU A 151 1.91 -15.39 -10.22
C LEU A 151 1.85 -16.90 -9.92
N ALA A 152 1.21 -17.70 -10.79
CA ALA A 152 1.00 -19.13 -10.57
C ALA A 152 2.00 -20.04 -11.31
N ASN A 153 2.69 -19.54 -12.35
CA ASN A 153 3.63 -20.33 -13.18
C ASN A 153 4.95 -19.56 -13.35
N SER A 154 5.85 -19.65 -12.39
CA SER A 154 7.25 -19.24 -12.52
C SER A 154 8.14 -20.42 -12.14
#